data_AF-A0A926W349-F1
#
_entry.id   AF-A0A926W349-F1
#
_cell.length_a   1.000
_cell.length_b   1.000
_cell.length_c   1.000
_cell.angle_alpha   90.00
_cell.angle_beta   90.00
_cell.angle_gamma   90.00
#
_symmetry.space_group_name_H-M   'P 1'
#
loop_
_entity.id
_entity.type
_entity.pdbx_description
1 polymer ?
#
loop_
_entity_poly.entity_id
_entity_poly.type
_entity_poly.pdbx_seq_one_letter_code
_entity_poly.pdbx_strand_id
1 'polypeptide(L)'
;MDYSVWFRPFVWIDYRLAVLFLVIIPLILLVWAFVQKAEGIQRLLTIYWRVSSLVAITIYLMIAQYPVSFVSGLIGQILIPISLWFWVDINDEIEYQTNGSLKLIFTSWRWATTVYCILGTLAFIPFLGCAFSGNMLKTPYCSVWFEAPLLFKEYFHANSKADFLGFLGITSLIIYVLYLSYFVLIKLGKQGRSATPQ
;
A
#
# COMPACT_ATOMS: atom_id res chain seq x y z
N MET A 1 8.73 15.89 28.80
CA MET A 1 9.94 15.04 28.86
C MET A 1 10.13 14.46 27.48
N ASP A 2 11.06 15.03 26.73
CA ASP A 2 11.34 14.65 25.34
C ASP A 2 12.25 13.42 25.36
N TYR A 3 11.67 12.24 25.54
CA TYR A 3 12.34 11.00 25.16
C TYR A 3 12.23 10.92 23.64
N SER A 4 13.17 11.54 22.94
CA SER A 4 13.25 11.45 21.49
C SER A 4 13.27 9.98 21.09
N VAL A 5 12.16 9.48 20.56
CA VAL A 5 12.07 8.11 20.05
C VAL A 5 13.12 7.98 18.96
N TRP A 6 14.17 7.18 19.21
CA TRP A 6 15.36 7.14 18.35
C TRP A 6 15.04 6.75 16.89
N PHE A 7 13.95 6.00 16.68
CA PHE A 7 13.46 5.58 15.36
C PHE A 7 12.39 6.49 14.75
N ARG A 8 12.00 7.59 15.41
CA ARG A 8 11.04 8.55 14.85
C ARG A 8 11.46 9.09 13.48
N PRO A 9 12.72 9.47 13.22
CA PRO A 9 13.13 9.89 11.87
C PRO A 9 12.94 8.79 10.83
N PHE A 10 13.15 7.53 11.21
CA PHE A 10 12.94 6.37 10.34
C PHE A 10 11.47 6.23 9.93
N VAL A 11 10.53 6.36 10.89
CA VAL A 11 9.08 6.34 10.61
C VAL A 11 8.70 7.44 9.62
N TRP A 12 9.20 8.66 9.82
CA TRP A 12 8.91 9.78 8.93
C TRP A 12 9.49 9.60 7.52
N ILE A 13 10.69 9.04 7.41
CA ILE A 13 11.28 8.67 6.13
C ILE A 13 10.45 7.59 5.44
N ASP A 14 10.01 6.56 6.16
CA ASP A 14 9.17 5.49 5.62
C ASP A 14 7.89 6.05 4.99
N TYR A 15 7.16 6.95 5.68
CA TYR A 15 5.97 7.60 5.12
C TYR A 15 6.27 8.39 3.83
N ARG A 16 7.40 9.11 3.78
CA ARG A 16 7.78 9.87 2.57
C ARG A 16 8.11 8.93 1.42
N LEU A 17 8.82 7.85 1.69
CA LEU A 17 9.14 6.82 0.70
C LEU A 17 7.87 6.10 0.23
N ALA A 18 6.94 5.80 1.13
CA ALA A 18 5.64 5.22 0.80
C ALA A 18 4.88 6.12 -0.19
N VAL A 19 4.77 7.42 0.09
CA VAL A 19 4.09 8.35 -0.83
C VAL A 19 4.80 8.40 -2.19
N LEU A 20 6.13 8.46 -2.20
CA LEU A 20 6.90 8.53 -3.45
C LEU A 20 6.75 7.25 -4.29
N PHE A 21 7.06 6.09 -3.71
CA PHE A 21 7.10 4.81 -4.42
C PHE A 21 5.73 4.20 -4.63
N LEU A 22 4.79 4.37 -3.69
CA LEU A 22 3.49 3.70 -3.74
C LEU A 22 2.37 4.56 -4.32
N VAL A 23 2.58 5.87 -4.48
CA VAL A 23 1.56 6.78 -5.01
C VAL A 23 2.07 7.58 -6.19
N ILE A 24 3.11 8.39 -6.01
CA ILE A 24 3.53 9.39 -7.03
C ILE A 24 4.08 8.70 -8.28
N ILE A 25 5.10 7.84 -8.13
CA ILE A 25 5.72 7.16 -9.27
C ILE A 25 4.73 6.27 -10.05
N PRO A 26 3.93 5.38 -9.42
CA PRO A 26 2.97 4.56 -10.15
C PRO A 26 1.88 5.39 -10.85
N LEU A 27 1.52 6.56 -10.31
CA LEU A 27 0.55 7.45 -10.94
C LEU A 27 1.12 8.05 -12.23
N ILE A 28 2.37 8.53 -12.19
CA ILE A 28 3.08 9.03 -13.37
C ILE A 28 3.21 7.91 -14.42
N LEU A 29 3.61 6.71 -14.00
CA LEU A 29 3.72 5.55 -14.88
C LEU A 29 2.38 5.16 -15.49
N LEU A 30 1.27 5.24 -14.74
CA LEU A 30 -0.06 4.93 -15.24
C LEU A 30 -0.47 5.91 -16.35
N VAL A 31 -0.29 7.21 -16.13
CA VAL A 31 -0.57 8.24 -17.15
C VAL A 31 0.31 8.02 -18.37
N TRP A 32 1.60 7.74 -18.17
CA TRP A 32 2.52 7.52 -19.28
C TRP A 32 2.19 6.26 -20.10
N ALA A 33 1.84 5.16 -19.41
CA ALA A 33 1.41 3.92 -20.04
C ALA A 33 0.09 4.10 -20.80
N PHE A 34 -0.82 4.93 -20.30
CA PHE A 34 -2.04 5.32 -20.99
C PHE A 34 -1.74 6.06 -22.30
N VAL A 35 -0.88 7.09 -22.25
CA VAL A 35 -0.48 7.86 -23.45
C VAL A 35 0.22 6.99 -24.49
N GLN A 36 1.08 6.07 -24.05
CA GLN A 36 1.78 5.13 -24.96
C GLN A 36 0.98 3.90 -25.35
N LYS A 37 -0.26 3.74 -24.86
CA LYS A 37 -1.11 2.56 -25.11
C LYS A 37 -0.43 1.23 -24.73
N ALA A 38 0.38 1.23 -23.67
CA ALA A 38 1.03 0.03 -23.15
C ALA A 38 0.05 -0.79 -22.27
N GLU A 39 -0.78 -1.62 -22.89
CA GLU A 39 -1.91 -2.30 -22.24
C GLU A 39 -1.50 -3.19 -21.07
N GLY A 40 -0.47 -4.04 -21.22
CA GLY A 40 0.04 -4.88 -20.13
C GLY A 40 0.46 -4.09 -18.88
N ILE A 41 1.18 -2.97 -19.07
CA ILE A 41 1.58 -2.08 -17.97
C ILE A 41 0.35 -1.42 -17.34
N GLN A 42 -0.60 -0.92 -18.14
CA GLN A 42 -1.85 -0.33 -17.63
C GLN A 42 -2.66 -1.33 -16.80
N ARG A 43 -2.77 -2.57 -17.27
CA ARG A 43 -3.50 -3.64 -16.58
C ARG A 43 -2.84 -3.98 -15.25
N LEU A 44 -1.51 -4.14 -15.25
CA LEU A 44 -0.76 -4.40 -14.02
C LEU A 44 -0.92 -3.25 -13.01
N LEU A 45 -0.78 -2.00 -13.45
CA LEU A 45 -0.95 -0.83 -12.59
C LEU A 45 -2.39 -0.71 -12.06
N THR A 46 -3.40 -1.07 -12.85
CA THR A 46 -4.80 -1.11 -12.39
C THR A 46 -5.00 -2.14 -11.28
N ILE A 47 -4.40 -3.33 -11.42
CA ILE A 47 -4.43 -4.36 -10.36
C ILE A 47 -3.67 -3.86 -9.13
N TYR A 48 -2.48 -3.30 -9.34
CA TYR A 48 -1.67 -2.70 -8.29
C TYR A 48 -2.46 -1.69 -7.47
N TRP A 49 -3.16 -0.72 -8.10
CA TRP A 49 -3.95 0.29 -7.39
C TRP A 49 -5.09 -0.29 -6.56
N ARG A 50 -5.73 -1.35 -7.06
CA ARG A 50 -6.76 -2.06 -6.30
C ARG A 50 -6.17 -2.68 -5.04
N VAL A 51 -5.00 -3.31 -5.14
CA VAL A 51 -4.33 -3.96 -4.00
C VAL A 51 -3.70 -2.94 -3.05
N SER A 52 -3.00 -1.94 -3.56
CA SER A 52 -2.33 -0.90 -2.77
C SER A 52 -3.32 0.05 -2.09
N SER A 53 -4.60 0.06 -2.49
CA SER A 53 -5.65 0.81 -1.80
C SER A 53 -5.76 0.47 -0.31
N LEU A 54 -5.34 -0.73 0.11
CA LEU A 54 -5.25 -1.09 1.53
C LEU A 54 -4.31 -0.17 2.33
N VAL A 55 -3.25 0.35 1.71
CA VAL A 55 -2.36 1.33 2.35
C VAL A 55 -3.09 2.65 2.57
N ALA A 56 -3.90 3.11 1.61
CA ALA A 56 -4.73 4.31 1.79
C ALA A 56 -5.80 4.12 2.88
N ILE A 57 -6.45 2.95 2.90
CA ILE A 57 -7.36 2.55 3.99
C ILE A 57 -6.62 2.58 5.33
N THR A 58 -5.39 2.09 5.37
CA THR A 58 -4.55 2.10 6.57
C THR A 58 -4.31 3.51 7.10
N ILE A 59 -4.06 4.50 6.24
CA ILE A 59 -3.92 5.90 6.66
C ILE A 59 -5.20 6.39 7.36
N TYR A 60 -6.38 6.07 6.83
CA TYR A 60 -7.66 6.47 7.44
C TYR A 60 -7.88 5.82 8.81
N LEU A 61 -7.51 4.54 8.95
CA LEU A 61 -7.53 3.84 10.23
C LEU A 61 -6.53 4.45 11.22
N MET A 62 -5.35 4.86 10.76
CA MET A 62 -4.33 5.51 11.58
C MET A 62 -4.72 6.93 12.01
N ILE A 63 -5.48 7.67 11.20
CA ILE A 63 -6.01 8.98 11.58
C ILE A 63 -6.93 8.87 12.80
N ALA A 64 -7.74 7.82 12.87
CA ALA A 64 -8.55 7.49 14.03
C ALA A 64 -7.81 6.67 15.10
N GLN A 65 -6.50 6.46 14.90
CA GLN A 65 -5.60 5.75 15.82
C GLN A 65 -6.05 4.31 16.14
N TYR A 66 -6.70 3.65 15.20
CA TYR A 66 -7.22 2.29 15.40
C TYR A 66 -6.10 1.25 15.32
N PRO A 67 -5.97 0.33 16.32
CA PRO A 67 -4.90 -0.67 16.35
C PRO A 67 -4.84 -1.58 15.12
N VAL A 68 -5.99 -1.87 14.49
CA VAL A 68 -6.07 -2.70 13.28
C VAL A 68 -5.26 -2.14 12.11
N SER A 69 -4.92 -0.84 12.14
CA SER A 69 -4.09 -0.21 11.11
C SER A 69 -2.69 -0.80 11.00
N PHE A 70 -2.11 -1.30 12.10
CA PHE A 70 -0.81 -1.97 12.05
C PHE A 70 -0.89 -3.27 11.25
N VAL A 71 -1.96 -4.04 11.43
CA VAL A 71 -2.18 -5.28 10.67
C VAL A 71 -2.45 -4.97 9.20
N SER A 72 -3.31 -4.00 8.91
CA SER A 72 -3.61 -3.63 7.52
C SER A 72 -2.40 -3.03 6.80
N GLY A 73 -1.56 -2.25 7.49
CA GLY A 73 -0.31 -1.70 6.96
C GLY A 73 0.68 -2.79 6.55
N LEU A 74 0.93 -3.76 7.44
CA LEU A 74 1.80 -4.90 7.15
C LEU A 74 1.26 -5.73 5.98
N ILE A 75 -0.03 -6.09 6.00
CA ILE A 75 -0.65 -6.86 4.92
C ILE A 75 -0.58 -6.09 3.61
N GLY A 76 -0.77 -4.76 3.62
CA GLY A 76 -0.62 -3.91 2.44
C GLY A 76 0.78 -4.02 1.84
N GLN A 77 1.83 -3.90 2.65
CA GLN A 77 3.22 -4.03 2.19
C GLN A 77 3.55 -5.43 1.65
N ILE A 78 2.91 -6.49 2.15
CA ILE A 78 3.09 -7.85 1.63
C ILE A 78 2.33 -8.05 0.31
N LEU A 79 1.09 -7.57 0.22
CA LEU A 79 0.24 -7.77 -0.96
C LEU A 79 0.72 -6.99 -2.18
N ILE A 80 1.36 -5.83 -1.99
CA ILE A 80 1.90 -5.01 -3.09
C ILE A 80 2.88 -5.81 -3.98
N PRO A 81 4.00 -6.34 -3.48
CA PRO A 81 4.95 -7.09 -4.30
C PRO A 81 4.32 -8.35 -4.89
N ILE A 82 3.42 -9.02 -4.16
CA ILE A 82 2.65 -10.14 -4.71
C ILE A 82 1.86 -9.68 -5.94
N SER A 83 1.10 -8.59 -5.83
CA SER A 83 0.29 -8.07 -6.95
C SER A 83 1.12 -7.69 -8.17
N LEU A 84 2.35 -7.22 -7.94
CA LEU A 84 3.27 -6.84 -9.01
C LEU A 84 3.79 -8.06 -9.76
N TRP A 85 4.08 -9.18 -9.10
CA TRP A 85 4.78 -10.33 -9.73
C TRP A 85 3.92 -11.57 -9.96
N PHE A 86 2.72 -11.64 -9.40
CA PHE A 86 1.90 -12.84 -9.41
C PHE A 86 1.43 -13.28 -10.81
N TRP A 87 1.06 -12.34 -11.68
CA TRP A 87 0.36 -12.57 -12.95
C TRP A 87 1.30 -12.96 -14.10
N VAL A 88 1.22 -14.21 -14.57
CA VAL A 88 2.13 -14.75 -15.59
C VAL A 88 1.84 -14.13 -16.96
N ASP A 89 0.57 -14.06 -17.35
CA ASP A 89 0.13 -13.50 -18.63
C ASP A 89 0.60 -12.05 -18.83
N ILE A 90 0.46 -11.22 -17.79
CA ILE A 90 0.90 -9.82 -17.85
C ILE A 90 2.43 -9.71 -17.81
N ASN A 91 3.11 -10.60 -17.09
CA ASN A 91 4.57 -10.61 -17.06
C ASN A 91 5.15 -10.92 -18.43
N ASP A 92 4.62 -11.93 -19.10
CA ASP A 92 5.03 -12.31 -20.46
C ASP A 92 4.78 -11.14 -21.43
N GLU A 93 3.61 -10.49 -21.36
CA GLU A 93 3.29 -9.33 -22.20
C GLU A 93 4.31 -8.19 -22.02
N ILE A 94 4.67 -7.87 -20.77
CA ILE A 94 5.64 -6.82 -20.46
C ILE A 94 7.06 -7.23 -20.89
N GLU A 95 7.42 -8.51 -20.75
CA GLU A 95 8.72 -9.04 -21.16
C GLU A 95 8.93 -8.92 -22.67
N TYR A 96 7.92 -9.28 -23.46
CA TYR A 96 7.99 -9.23 -24.93
C TYR A 96 7.63 -7.86 -25.53
N GLN A 97 7.14 -6.91 -24.73
CA GLN A 97 6.94 -5.53 -25.19
C GLN A 97 8.26 -4.91 -25.68
N THR A 98 8.18 -4.13 -26.77
CA THR A 98 9.35 -3.42 -27.34
C THR A 98 10.09 -2.61 -26.28
N ASN A 99 11.41 -2.72 -26.26
CA ASN A 99 12.24 -2.00 -25.32
C ASN A 99 12.15 -0.48 -25.58
N GLY A 100 11.91 0.28 -24.51
CA GLY A 100 11.81 1.73 -24.53
C GLY A 100 11.89 2.30 -23.12
N SER A 101 11.97 3.64 -23.00
CA SER A 101 12.15 4.31 -21.71
C SER A 101 11.06 3.97 -20.69
N LEU A 102 9.80 3.81 -21.15
CA LEU A 102 8.68 3.42 -20.29
C LEU A 102 8.91 2.05 -19.66
N LYS A 103 9.27 1.04 -20.46
CA LYS A 103 9.54 -0.33 -19.96
C LYS A 103 10.68 -0.34 -18.96
N LEU A 104 11.77 0.39 -19.24
CA LEU A 104 12.91 0.50 -18.33
C LEU A 104 12.50 1.11 -16.99
N ILE A 105 11.91 2.31 -17.00
CA ILE A 105 11.52 3.02 -15.78
C ILE A 105 10.46 2.25 -15.00
N PHE A 106 9.48 1.65 -15.70
CA PHE A 106 8.49 0.78 -15.08
C PHE A 106 9.13 -0.41 -14.37
N THR A 107 10.07 -1.10 -15.04
CA THR A 107 10.74 -2.29 -14.47
C THR A 107 11.62 -1.91 -13.29
N SER A 108 12.35 -0.80 -13.37
CA SER A 108 13.14 -0.25 -12.26
C SER A 108 12.26 0.12 -11.07
N TRP A 109 11.14 0.82 -11.29
CA TRP A 109 10.19 1.16 -10.23
C TRP A 109 9.59 -0.09 -9.59
N ARG A 110 9.22 -1.09 -10.40
CA ARG A 110 8.64 -2.35 -9.93
C ARG A 110 9.57 -3.10 -8.99
N TRP A 111 10.86 -3.20 -9.33
CA TRP A 111 11.89 -3.76 -8.45
C TRP A 111 12.14 -2.91 -7.21
N ALA A 112 12.30 -1.58 -7.36
CA ALA A 112 12.52 -0.67 -6.24
C ALA A 112 11.37 -0.75 -5.21
N THR A 113 10.13 -0.77 -5.69
CA THR A 113 8.93 -0.93 -4.85
C THR A 113 8.90 -2.28 -4.14
N THR A 114 9.33 -3.36 -4.81
CA THR A 114 9.43 -4.69 -4.21
C THR A 114 10.43 -4.71 -3.06
N VAL A 115 11.63 -4.18 -3.28
CA VAL A 115 12.67 -4.06 -2.24
C VAL A 115 12.20 -3.18 -1.09
N TYR A 116 11.62 -2.03 -1.39
CA TYR A 116 11.05 -1.12 -0.39
C TYR A 116 10.00 -1.83 0.47
N CYS A 117 9.05 -2.54 -0.13
CA CYS A 117 8.00 -3.24 0.60
C CYS A 117 8.55 -4.38 1.46
N ILE A 118 9.56 -5.11 0.99
CA ILE A 118 10.21 -6.18 1.77
C ILE A 118 10.92 -5.57 3.00
N LEU A 119 11.73 -4.54 2.80
CA LEU A 119 12.43 -3.85 3.89
C LEU A 119 11.46 -3.21 4.87
N GLY A 120 10.41 -2.56 4.36
CA GLY A 120 9.32 -2.01 5.16
C GLY A 120 8.65 -3.07 6.00
N THR A 121 8.29 -4.21 5.41
CA THR A 121 7.64 -5.32 6.13
C THR A 121 8.53 -5.81 7.26
N LEU A 122 9.82 -6.05 7.00
CA LEU A 122 10.77 -6.48 8.01
C LEU A 122 10.93 -5.46 9.14
N ALA A 123 11.00 -4.16 8.80
CA ALA A 123 11.09 -3.09 9.77
C ALA A 123 9.79 -2.87 10.57
N PHE A 124 8.64 -3.24 10.01
CA PHE A 124 7.33 -3.05 10.61
C PHE A 124 6.93 -4.18 11.59
N ILE A 125 7.49 -5.39 11.42
CA ILE A 125 7.20 -6.57 12.26
C ILE A 125 7.28 -6.28 13.79
N PRO A 126 8.32 -5.60 14.32
CA PRO A 126 8.41 -5.31 15.76
C PRO A 126 7.25 -4.48 16.32
N PHE A 127 6.52 -3.77 15.46
CA PHE A 127 5.41 -2.91 15.85
C PHE A 127 4.05 -3.60 15.78
N LEU A 128 3.97 -4.86 15.32
CA LEU A 128 2.70 -5.60 15.26
C LEU A 128 2.05 -5.80 16.63
N GLY A 129 2.85 -5.85 17.71
CA GLY A 129 2.33 -5.87 19.08
C GLY A 129 1.46 -4.66 19.42
N CYS A 130 1.64 -3.52 18.73
CA CYS A 130 0.80 -2.34 18.88
C CYS A 130 -0.66 -2.59 18.48
N ALA A 131 -0.93 -3.54 17.57
CA ALA A 131 -2.29 -3.90 17.17
C ALA A 131 -3.10 -4.56 18.30
N PHE A 132 -2.42 -5.17 19.27
CA PHE A 132 -3.04 -5.96 20.33
C PHE A 132 -2.86 -5.33 21.73
N SER A 133 -2.28 -4.13 21.80
CA SER A 133 -2.00 -3.44 23.06
C SER A 133 -3.08 -2.42 23.41
N GLY A 134 -3.74 -2.59 24.55
CA GLY A 134 -4.72 -1.61 25.07
C GLY A 134 -4.13 -0.27 25.54
N ASN A 135 -2.80 -0.15 25.60
CA ASN A 135 -2.09 1.06 26.04
C ASN A 135 -1.25 1.74 24.94
N MET A 136 -1.48 1.39 23.67
CA MET A 136 -0.68 1.89 22.53
C MET A 136 -0.57 3.42 22.41
N LEU A 137 -1.60 4.17 22.84
CA LEU A 137 -1.57 5.64 22.79
C LEU A 137 -0.74 6.26 23.92
N LYS A 138 -0.52 5.51 25.01
CA LYS A 138 0.25 5.97 26.17
C LYS A 138 1.75 5.74 26.01
N THR A 139 2.15 4.92 25.04
CA THR A 139 3.56 4.62 24.79
C THR A 139 4.05 5.36 23.54
N PRO A 140 5.24 5.99 23.61
CA PRO A 140 5.83 6.65 22.44
C PRO A 140 6.23 5.63 21.35
N TYR A 141 6.33 4.35 21.71
CA TYR A 141 6.66 3.25 20.81
C TYR A 141 5.64 3.06 19.68
N CYS A 142 4.34 3.09 20.00
CA CYS A 142 3.27 2.91 19.01
C CYS A 142 2.73 4.26 18.50
N SER A 143 2.64 5.27 19.36
CA SER A 143 2.00 6.54 19.02
C SER A 143 2.72 7.34 17.93
N VAL A 144 4.05 7.17 17.80
CA VAL A 144 4.85 7.84 16.74
C VAL A 144 4.37 7.51 15.32
N TRP A 145 3.77 6.33 15.11
CA TRP A 145 3.24 5.93 13.80
C TRP A 145 2.00 6.71 13.37
N PHE A 146 1.32 7.40 14.30
CA PHE A 146 0.13 8.21 13.99
C PHE A 146 0.44 9.65 13.62
N GLU A 147 1.66 10.13 13.88
CA GLU A 147 2.02 11.54 13.66
C GLU A 147 1.85 11.97 12.21
N ALA A 148 2.39 11.20 11.26
CA ALA A 148 2.30 11.54 9.84
C ALA A 148 0.87 11.42 9.28
N PRO A 149 0.07 10.37 9.60
CA PRO A 149 -1.36 10.32 9.24
C PRO A 149 -2.17 11.49 9.82
N LEU A 150 -1.91 11.90 11.05
CA LEU A 150 -2.59 13.06 11.66
C LEU A 150 -2.21 14.36 10.95
N LEU A 151 -0.94 14.54 10.59
CA LEU A 151 -0.52 15.68 9.78
C LEU A 151 -1.17 15.66 8.38
N PHE A 152 -1.29 14.48 7.76
CA PHE A 152 -2.02 14.33 6.50
C PHE A 152 -3.48 14.76 6.64
N LYS A 153 -4.15 14.38 7.74
CA LYS A 153 -5.51 14.85 8.04
C LYS A 153 -5.55 16.37 8.14
N GLU A 154 -4.59 17.02 8.79
CA GLU A 154 -4.56 18.49 8.91
C GLU A 154 -4.48 19.18 7.53
N TYR A 155 -3.71 18.64 6.59
CA TYR A 155 -3.59 19.22 5.24
C TYR A 155 -4.79 18.93 4.33
N PHE A 156 -5.28 17.68 4.31
CA PHE A 156 -6.26 17.24 3.31
C PHE A 156 -7.70 17.13 3.85
N HIS A 157 -7.86 17.08 5.17
CA HIS A 157 -9.15 16.86 5.84
C HIS A 157 -9.30 17.75 7.10
N ALA A 158 -8.82 18.99 7.06
CA ALA A 158 -8.77 19.91 8.21
C ALA A 158 -10.11 20.01 8.98
N ASN A 159 -11.23 20.03 8.25
CA ASN A 159 -12.57 20.23 8.82
C ASN A 159 -13.29 18.92 9.19
N SER A 160 -12.66 17.77 8.99
CA SER A 160 -13.26 16.45 9.27
C SER A 160 -12.85 15.94 10.65
N LYS A 161 -13.79 15.28 11.34
CA LYS A 161 -13.50 14.58 12.60
C LYS A 161 -12.69 13.31 12.32
N ALA A 162 -11.70 13.02 13.16
CA ALA A 162 -10.88 11.81 13.02
C ALA A 162 -11.75 10.54 13.05
N ASP A 163 -12.74 10.48 13.95
CA ASP A 163 -13.66 9.35 14.08
C ASP A 163 -14.46 9.08 12.79
N PHE A 164 -14.87 10.13 12.08
CA PHE A 164 -15.58 9.99 10.82
C PHE A 164 -14.68 9.39 9.72
N LEU A 165 -13.43 9.83 9.65
CA LEU A 165 -12.44 9.25 8.73
C LEU A 165 -12.09 7.82 9.11
N GLY A 166 -12.01 7.51 10.41
CA GLY A 166 -11.86 6.16 10.91
C GLY A 166 -13.02 5.25 10.53
N PHE A 167 -14.26 5.75 10.63
CA PHE A 167 -15.45 5.03 10.18
C PHE A 167 -15.36 4.69 8.68
N LEU A 168 -15.01 5.67 7.84
CA LEU A 168 -14.76 5.42 6.41
C LEU A 168 -13.67 4.36 6.20
N GLY A 169 -12.57 4.44 6.96
CA GLY A 169 -11.50 3.45 6.95
C GLY A 169 -12.00 2.03 7.27
N ILE A 170 -12.80 1.87 8.32
CA ILE A 170 -13.38 0.56 8.68
C ILE A 170 -14.34 0.06 7.60
N THR A 171 -15.24 0.91 7.11
CA THR A 171 -16.18 0.53 6.05
C THR A 171 -15.44 0.08 4.79
N SER A 172 -14.44 0.84 4.36
CA SER A 172 -13.59 0.48 3.22
C SER A 172 -12.79 -0.80 3.47
N LEU A 173 -12.28 -1.02 4.70
CA LEU A 173 -11.58 -2.25 5.05
C LEU A 173 -12.49 -3.47 4.93
N ILE A 174 -13.73 -3.40 5.42
CA ILE A 174 -14.71 -4.49 5.31
C ILE A 174 -14.96 -4.81 3.83
N ILE A 175 -15.22 -3.78 3.01
CA ILE A 175 -15.43 -3.94 1.57
C ILE A 175 -14.21 -4.58 0.91
N TYR A 176 -13.01 -4.09 1.22
CA TYR A 176 -11.75 -4.61 0.70
C TYR A 176 -11.58 -6.10 1.03
N VAL A 177 -11.81 -6.48 2.29
CA VAL A 177 -11.71 -7.88 2.74
C VAL A 177 -12.71 -8.76 2.00
N LEU A 178 -13.96 -8.34 1.83
CA LEU A 178 -14.96 -9.11 1.09
C LEU A 178 -14.53 -9.37 -0.37
N TYR A 179 -14.03 -8.34 -1.06
CA TYR A 179 -13.54 -8.48 -2.43
C TYR A 179 -12.28 -9.35 -2.51
N LEU A 180 -11.33 -9.17 -1.59
CA LEU A 180 -10.11 -9.98 -1.53
C LEU A 180 -10.45 -11.45 -1.25
N SER A 181 -11.33 -11.73 -0.29
CA SER A 181 -11.78 -13.08 0.03
C SER A 181 -12.51 -13.72 -1.15
N TYR A 182 -13.42 -13.00 -1.82
CA TYR A 182 -14.06 -13.50 -3.03
C TYR A 182 -13.04 -13.82 -4.12
N PHE A 183 -12.06 -12.94 -4.33
CA PHE A 183 -10.99 -13.17 -5.30
C PHE A 183 -10.18 -14.43 -4.97
N VAL A 184 -9.69 -14.56 -3.73
CA VAL A 184 -8.84 -15.67 -3.30
C VAL A 184 -9.61 -17.00 -3.31
N LEU A 185 -10.85 -17.03 -2.80
CA LEU A 185 -11.61 -18.27 -2.65
C LEU A 185 -12.26 -18.75 -3.95
N ILE A 186 -12.67 -17.83 -4.82
CA ILE A 186 -13.47 -18.17 -6.01
C ILE A 186 -12.68 -17.93 -7.30
N LYS A 187 -12.14 -16.73 -7.48
CA LYS A 187 -11.57 -16.31 -8.76
C LYS A 187 -10.21 -16.94 -9.01
N LEU A 188 -9.37 -17.00 -7.98
CA LEU A 188 -8.01 -17.54 -8.04
C LEU A 188 -7.99 -19.01 -8.45
N GLY A 189 -8.88 -19.84 -7.88
CA GLY A 189 -8.98 -21.26 -8.26
C GLY A 189 -9.43 -21.48 -9.70
N LYS A 190 -10.21 -20.54 -10.27
CA LYS A 190 -10.70 -20.62 -11.66
C LYS A 190 -9.71 -20.06 -12.69
N GLN A 191 -9.04 -18.95 -12.35
CA GLN A 191 -8.17 -18.21 -13.29
C GLN A 191 -6.68 -18.52 -13.10
N GLY A 192 -6.31 -19.19 -12.00
CA GLY A 192 -4.93 -19.45 -11.65
C GLY A 192 -4.12 -18.15 -11.56
N ARG A 193 -3.03 -18.09 -12.32
CA ARG A 193 -2.12 -16.93 -12.40
C ARG A 193 -2.34 -16.06 -13.64
N SER A 194 -3.50 -16.18 -14.31
CA SER A 194 -3.83 -15.40 -15.50
C SER A 194 -4.87 -14.32 -15.18
N ALA A 195 -4.57 -13.06 -15.49
CA ALA A 195 -5.45 -11.94 -15.19
C ALA A 195 -6.62 -11.82 -16.17
N THR A 196 -6.45 -12.31 -17.40
CA THR A 196 -7.51 -12.40 -18.41
C THR A 196 -8.30 -13.71 -18.32
N PRO A 197 -9.63 -13.67 -18.51
CA PRO A 197 -10.38 -14.89 -18.81
C PRO A 197 -9.82 -15.53 -20.08
N GLN A 198 -9.62 -16.85 -20.05
CA GLN A 198 -9.38 -17.66 -21.25
C GLN A 198 -10.67 -17.85 -22.03
#